data_AF-U2BZF9-F1
#
_entry.id   AF-U2BZF9-F1
#
_cell.length_a   1.000
_cell.length_b   1.000
_cell.length_c   1.000
_cell.angle_alpha   90.00
_cell.angle_beta   90.00
_cell.angle_gamma   90.00
#
_symmetry.space_group_name_H-M   'P 1'
#
loop_
_entity.id
_entity.type
_entity.pdbx_description
1 polymer ?
#
loop_
_entity_poly.entity_id
_entity_poly.type
_entity_poly.pdbx_seq_one_letter_code
_entity_poly.pdbx_strand_id
1 'polypeptide(L)'
;MLMSNTMAREEIQELNDHLQAFPKAEDIFVKEQQWLKNHFLPLMRIDLAEINPDWAGQKVYMLAPFEPYEGYIGDNTTEYHNEYTAPNWLAFRLTDDNKFEFLGKEGYFERTAIHNWDFDSKEEELFQEMADNYEKSKANVAKYGTLVNLRYPEYNGKLNKENYLEILGGEPQYGNWCSTIEDEEYPKAFKMHIEDGEADDEVLFDISYQGNPFYLVAETGAYDWVGSGGYIIMLYEPVSRIILFTFDYS
;
A
#
# COMPACT_ATOMS: atom_id res chain seq x y z
N MET A 1 -9.98 28.40 2.85
CA MET A 1 -10.01 26.99 3.29
C MET A 1 -8.63 26.74 3.85
N LEU A 2 -8.52 26.48 5.15
CA LEU A 2 -7.21 26.32 5.80
C LEU A 2 -6.55 25.07 5.21
N MET A 3 -5.41 25.24 4.54
CA MET A 3 -4.54 24.12 4.20
C MET A 3 -4.13 23.48 5.52
N SER A 4 -4.64 22.29 5.80
CA SER A 4 -4.06 21.44 6.82
C SER A 4 -2.65 21.12 6.34
N ASN A 5 -1.62 21.69 6.98
CA ASN A 5 -0.25 21.27 6.76
C ASN A 5 -0.16 19.79 7.13
N THR A 6 -0.16 18.91 6.14
CA THR A 6 0.21 17.51 6.32
C THR A 6 1.68 17.47 6.75
N MET A 7 1.98 16.69 7.79
CA MET A 7 3.37 16.49 8.22
C MET A 7 4.01 15.43 7.33
N ALA A 8 5.18 15.74 6.75
CA ALA A 8 5.98 14.79 6.00
C ALA A 8 7.18 14.34 6.85
N ARG A 9 7.47 13.03 6.83
CA ARG A 9 8.67 12.43 7.41
C ARG A 9 9.18 11.33 6.50
N GLU A 10 10.49 11.16 6.48
CA GLU A 10 11.18 10.20 5.64
C GLU A 10 11.97 9.20 6.50
N GLU A 11 12.33 8.05 5.91
CA GLU A 11 13.21 7.03 6.50
C GLU A 11 12.76 6.57 7.90
N ILE A 12 11.51 6.11 8.03
CA ILE A 12 10.90 5.74 9.31
C ILE A 12 11.47 4.40 9.80
N GLN A 13 12.49 4.46 10.66
CA GLN A 13 13.13 3.25 11.24
C GLN A 13 12.69 2.94 12.68
N GLU A 14 11.96 3.85 13.32
CA GLU A 14 11.51 3.73 14.72
C GLU A 14 10.00 3.86 14.81
N LEU A 15 9.40 3.02 15.66
CA LEU A 15 7.96 3.03 15.90
C LEU A 15 7.62 3.90 17.10
N ASN A 16 6.49 4.59 17.03
CA ASN A 16 5.85 5.29 18.14
C ASN A 16 4.47 4.68 18.43
N ASP A 17 3.68 5.29 19.31
CA ASP A 17 2.37 4.76 19.73
C ASP A 17 1.31 4.74 18.61
N HIS A 18 1.51 5.52 17.53
CA HIS A 18 0.60 5.61 16.39
C HIS A 18 0.92 4.61 15.28
N LEU A 19 2.12 4.01 15.30
CA LEU A 19 2.58 3.06 14.31
C LEU A 19 2.65 1.65 14.91
N GLN A 20 2.24 0.64 14.15
CA GLN A 20 2.38 -0.76 14.57
C GLN A 20 2.74 -1.63 13.37
N ALA A 21 3.95 -2.19 13.37
CA ALA A 21 4.37 -3.19 12.38
C ALA A 21 3.60 -4.51 12.58
N PHE A 22 3.34 -5.19 11.47
CA PHE A 22 2.73 -6.52 11.38
C PHE A 22 1.39 -6.66 12.12
N PRO A 23 0.38 -5.82 11.79
CA PRO A 23 -0.97 -6.00 12.31
C PRO A 23 -1.54 -7.36 11.88
N LYS A 24 -2.46 -7.91 12.68
CA LYS A 24 -3.10 -9.19 12.35
C LYS A 24 -4.06 -8.99 11.19
N ALA A 25 -3.98 -9.85 10.17
CA ALA A 25 -4.84 -9.75 8.98
C ALA A 25 -6.34 -9.85 9.31
N GLU A 26 -6.70 -10.66 10.30
CA GLU A 26 -8.10 -10.81 10.77
C GLU A 26 -8.68 -9.51 11.33
N ASP A 27 -7.82 -8.60 11.80
CA ASP A 27 -8.21 -7.34 12.39
C ASP A 27 -8.32 -6.20 11.35
N ILE A 28 -8.02 -6.46 10.07
CA ILE A 28 -7.95 -5.41 9.04
C ILE A 28 -9.22 -5.37 8.20
N PHE A 29 -9.64 -6.50 7.67
CA PHE A 29 -10.74 -6.54 6.71
C PHE A 29 -12.10 -6.68 7.39
N VAL A 30 -13.16 -6.22 6.72
CA VAL A 30 -14.53 -6.51 7.15
C VAL A 30 -14.79 -8.02 7.18
N LYS A 31 -15.77 -8.44 7.97
CA LYS A 31 -16.05 -9.87 8.22
C LYS A 31 -16.40 -10.61 6.92
N GLU A 32 -17.06 -9.93 6.00
CA GLU A 32 -17.55 -10.44 4.72
C GLU A 32 -16.41 -10.63 3.71
N GLN A 33 -15.25 -10.00 3.93
CA GLN A 33 -14.13 -9.98 3.00
C GLN A 33 -12.83 -10.53 3.60
N GLN A 34 -12.94 -11.46 4.55
CA GLN A 34 -11.78 -12.12 5.15
C GLN A 34 -10.93 -12.92 4.15
N TRP A 35 -11.43 -13.17 2.94
CA TRP A 35 -10.68 -13.77 1.84
C TRP A 35 -9.51 -12.88 1.37
N LEU A 36 -9.56 -11.56 1.62
CA LEU A 36 -8.49 -10.62 1.27
C LEU A 36 -7.14 -10.93 1.93
N LYS A 37 -7.13 -11.65 3.06
CA LYS A 37 -5.88 -12.11 3.69
C LYS A 37 -5.10 -13.11 2.83
N ASN A 38 -5.74 -13.70 1.82
CA ASN A 38 -5.09 -14.55 0.85
C ASN A 38 -4.42 -13.74 -0.28
N HIS A 39 -4.69 -12.44 -0.37
CA HIS A 39 -4.17 -11.55 -1.42
C HIS A 39 -3.20 -10.49 -0.89
N PHE A 40 -3.14 -10.29 0.43
CA PHE A 40 -2.29 -9.26 1.04
C PHE A 40 -1.57 -9.74 2.30
N LEU A 41 -0.34 -9.28 2.46
CA LEU A 41 0.45 -9.33 3.69
C LEU A 41 0.41 -7.96 4.39
N PRO A 42 -0.09 -7.88 5.65
CA PRO A 42 -0.14 -6.60 6.35
C PRO A 42 1.21 -6.12 6.88
N LEU A 43 1.67 -4.96 6.42
CA LEU A 43 2.99 -4.45 6.80
C LEU A 43 2.92 -3.55 8.04
N MET A 44 2.08 -2.53 8.00
CA MET A 44 2.06 -1.47 9.00
C MET A 44 0.65 -0.97 9.24
N ARG A 45 0.26 -0.75 10.50
CA ARG A 45 -0.90 0.05 10.88
C ARG A 45 -0.46 1.47 11.20
N ILE A 46 -1.13 2.45 10.64
CA ILE A 46 -0.85 3.88 10.79
C ILE A 46 -2.08 4.57 11.35
N ASP A 47 -1.96 5.22 12.51
CA ASP A 47 -2.97 6.19 12.97
C ASP A 47 -2.79 7.49 12.19
N LEU A 48 -3.85 7.96 11.53
CA LEU A 48 -3.81 9.12 10.65
C LEU A 48 -3.51 10.45 11.38
N ALA A 49 -3.51 10.45 12.73
CA ALA A 49 -2.93 11.54 13.53
C ALA A 49 -1.50 11.91 13.13
N GLU A 50 -0.73 10.95 12.58
CA GLU A 50 0.64 11.18 12.12
C GLU A 50 0.73 12.14 10.94
N ILE A 51 -0.36 12.29 10.18
CA ILE A 51 -0.42 13.15 8.99
C ILE A 51 -1.24 14.40 9.32
N ASN A 52 -2.39 14.21 9.96
CA ASN A 52 -3.30 15.27 10.38
C ASN A 52 -3.93 14.94 11.74
N PRO A 53 -3.71 15.77 12.78
CA PRO A 53 -4.30 15.56 14.11
C PRO A 53 -5.84 15.43 14.12
N ASP A 54 -6.55 16.04 13.16
CA ASP A 54 -8.01 15.94 13.06
C ASP A 54 -8.49 14.55 12.63
N TRP A 55 -7.60 13.69 12.13
CA TRP A 55 -7.88 12.31 11.75
C TRP A 55 -7.50 11.31 12.84
N ALA A 56 -7.20 11.77 14.05
CA ALA A 56 -6.81 10.91 15.16
C ALA A 56 -7.81 9.78 15.42
N GLY A 57 -7.28 8.57 15.62
CA GLY A 57 -8.05 7.37 15.87
C GLY A 57 -8.56 6.68 14.60
N GLN A 58 -8.45 7.33 13.43
CA GLN A 58 -8.66 6.66 12.14
C GLN A 58 -7.39 5.90 11.78
N LYS A 59 -7.50 4.60 11.53
CA LYS A 59 -6.34 3.71 11.38
C LYS A 59 -6.38 3.02 10.03
N VAL A 60 -5.33 3.19 9.26
CA VAL A 60 -5.15 2.56 7.96
C VAL A 60 -4.01 1.56 7.99
N TYR A 61 -3.94 0.68 7.01
CA TYR A 61 -3.01 -0.44 6.98
C TYR A 61 -2.28 -0.46 5.65
N MET A 62 -0.95 -0.38 5.69
CA MET A 62 -0.10 -0.64 4.54
C MET A 62 -0.12 -2.15 4.24
N LEU A 63 -0.38 -2.51 2.99
CA LEU A 63 -0.58 -3.89 2.55
C LEU A 63 0.36 -4.19 1.38
N ALA A 64 1.13 -5.27 1.49
CA ALA A 64 1.86 -5.84 0.36
C ALA A 64 0.97 -6.86 -0.36
N PRO A 65 0.54 -6.61 -1.60
CA PRO A 65 -0.17 -7.62 -2.40
C PRO A 65 0.70 -8.82 -2.78
N PHE A 66 0.08 -9.98 -2.96
CA PHE A 66 0.65 -11.06 -3.75
C PHE A 66 0.42 -10.74 -5.24
N GLU A 67 1.42 -10.15 -5.88
CA GLU A 67 1.35 -9.58 -7.23
C GLU A 67 1.79 -10.57 -8.31
N PRO A 68 1.35 -10.44 -9.56
CA PRO A 68 1.89 -11.28 -10.62
C PRO A 68 3.41 -11.04 -10.79
N TYR A 69 4.13 -12.09 -11.22
CA TYR A 69 5.58 -12.01 -11.49
C TYR A 69 5.92 -11.05 -12.65
N GLU A 70 4.97 -10.83 -13.56
CA GLU A 70 5.06 -9.89 -14.69
C GLU A 70 3.76 -9.07 -14.78
N GLY A 71 3.89 -7.76 -15.03
CA GLY A 71 2.76 -6.83 -15.17
C GLY A 71 2.31 -6.19 -13.85
N TYR A 72 1.24 -5.41 -13.92
CA TYR A 72 0.61 -4.82 -12.75
C TYR A 72 -0.47 -5.72 -12.17
N ILE A 73 -0.74 -5.53 -10.88
CA ILE A 73 -1.94 -6.10 -10.28
C ILE A 73 -3.20 -5.65 -11.05
N GLY A 74 -4.01 -6.63 -11.43
CA GLY A 74 -5.25 -6.39 -12.18
C GLY A 74 -5.10 -6.38 -13.70
N ASP A 75 -3.89 -6.36 -14.27
CA ASP A 75 -3.67 -6.27 -15.72
C ASP A 75 -4.47 -7.30 -16.51
N ASN A 76 -4.40 -8.58 -16.12
CA ASN A 76 -5.07 -9.65 -16.84
C ASN A 76 -6.51 -9.94 -16.36
N THR A 77 -7.12 -9.00 -15.61
CA THR A 77 -8.46 -9.20 -15.00
C THR A 77 -9.45 -8.09 -15.32
N THR A 78 -9.25 -7.38 -16.44
CA THR A 78 -10.03 -6.20 -16.81
C THR A 78 -11.54 -6.42 -16.79
N GLU A 79 -12.05 -7.62 -17.07
CA GLU A 79 -13.48 -7.96 -17.00
C GLU A 79 -14.08 -7.92 -15.58
N TYR A 80 -13.24 -7.95 -14.54
CA TYR A 80 -13.63 -7.82 -13.13
C TYR A 80 -13.47 -6.40 -12.59
N HIS A 81 -12.93 -5.48 -13.38
CA HIS A 81 -12.78 -4.09 -12.98
C HIS A 81 -14.13 -3.41 -12.80
N ASN A 82 -14.16 -2.43 -11.90
CA ASN A 82 -15.30 -1.56 -11.69
C ASN A 82 -14.86 -0.10 -11.57
N GLU A 83 -15.73 0.79 -11.11
CA GLU A 83 -15.41 2.21 -10.97
C GLU A 83 -14.25 2.49 -9.98
N TYR A 84 -13.92 1.57 -9.08
CA TYR A 84 -12.91 1.71 -8.01
C TYR A 84 -11.63 0.90 -8.22
N THR A 85 -11.53 0.13 -9.30
CA THR A 85 -10.36 -0.69 -9.61
C THR A 85 -9.96 -0.54 -11.07
N ALA A 86 -8.66 -0.49 -11.35
CA ALA A 86 -8.09 -0.48 -12.68
C ALA A 86 -6.75 -1.24 -12.64
N PRO A 87 -6.07 -1.47 -13.79
CA PRO A 87 -4.68 -1.91 -13.79
C PRO A 87 -3.87 -1.08 -12.78
N ASN A 88 -3.10 -1.73 -11.90
CA ASN A 88 -2.28 -1.09 -10.88
C ASN A 88 -3.01 -0.32 -9.76
N TRP A 89 -4.35 -0.19 -9.82
CA TRP A 89 -5.12 0.63 -8.89
C TRP A 89 -6.23 -0.14 -8.18
N LEU A 90 -6.27 -0.02 -6.86
CA LEU A 90 -7.33 -0.63 -6.04
C LEU A 90 -7.70 0.23 -4.84
N ALA A 91 -8.98 0.23 -4.48
CA ALA A 91 -9.49 1.07 -3.40
C ALA A 91 -10.26 0.29 -2.32
N PHE A 92 -10.11 0.77 -1.08
CA PHE A 92 -10.90 0.34 0.07
C PHE A 92 -11.69 1.53 0.62
N ARG A 93 -12.82 1.24 1.27
CA ARG A 93 -13.46 2.16 2.20
C ARG A 93 -13.04 1.81 3.62
N LEU A 94 -12.69 2.82 4.40
CA LEU A 94 -12.43 2.70 5.83
C LEU A 94 -13.75 2.81 6.60
N THR A 95 -14.12 1.73 7.29
CA THR A 95 -15.32 1.70 8.13
C THR A 95 -15.12 2.50 9.43
N ASP A 96 -16.21 2.77 10.14
CA ASP A 96 -16.17 3.49 11.42
C ASP A 96 -15.35 2.78 12.50
N ASP A 97 -15.23 1.46 12.43
CA ASP A 97 -14.39 0.63 13.31
C ASP A 97 -13.00 0.34 12.73
N ASN A 98 -12.55 1.12 11.75
CA ASN A 98 -11.25 1.02 11.10
C ASN A 98 -10.98 -0.34 10.43
N LYS A 99 -11.98 -0.87 9.74
CA LYS A 99 -11.83 -2.02 8.85
C LYS A 99 -11.77 -1.57 7.40
N PHE A 100 -11.07 -2.33 6.59
CA PHE A 100 -11.02 -2.16 5.15
C PHE A 100 -12.16 -2.96 4.52
N GLU A 101 -13.03 -2.24 3.81
CA GLU A 101 -14.01 -2.79 2.89
C GLU A 101 -13.49 -2.57 1.46
N PHE A 102 -13.07 -3.65 0.79
CA PHE A 102 -12.63 -3.59 -0.60
C PHE A 102 -13.78 -3.20 -1.51
N LEU A 103 -13.56 -2.19 -2.35
CA LEU A 103 -14.57 -1.67 -3.27
C LEU A 103 -14.57 -2.39 -4.62
N GLY A 104 -13.61 -3.27 -4.85
CA GLY A 104 -13.57 -4.19 -5.99
C GLY A 104 -14.28 -5.52 -5.72
N LYS A 105 -13.94 -6.52 -6.53
CA LYS A 105 -14.42 -7.91 -6.41
C LYS A 105 -13.23 -8.85 -6.40
N GLU A 106 -13.39 -10.04 -5.82
CA GLU A 106 -12.29 -11.02 -5.73
C GLU A 106 -11.64 -11.35 -7.09
N GLY A 107 -12.42 -11.37 -8.18
CA GLY A 107 -11.88 -11.62 -9.52
C GLY A 107 -10.92 -10.55 -10.06
N TYR A 108 -10.78 -9.40 -9.38
CA TYR A 108 -9.71 -8.43 -9.66
C TYR A 108 -8.31 -9.02 -9.43
N PHE A 109 -8.18 -9.95 -8.49
CA PHE A 109 -6.91 -10.63 -8.26
C PHE A 109 -6.81 -11.84 -9.18
N GLU A 110 -5.66 -12.05 -9.82
CA GLU A 110 -5.42 -13.25 -10.64
C GLU A 110 -5.31 -14.53 -9.79
N ARG A 111 -4.66 -14.40 -8.62
CA ARG A 111 -4.40 -15.49 -7.67
C ARG A 111 -5.66 -15.90 -6.88
N THR A 112 -6.67 -16.42 -7.56
CA THR A 112 -7.93 -16.92 -6.96
C THR A 112 -8.47 -18.14 -7.70
N ALA A 113 -9.31 -18.91 -7.03
CA ALA A 113 -10.05 -20.01 -7.63
C ALA A 113 -11.01 -19.56 -8.75
N ILE A 114 -11.45 -18.29 -8.79
CA ILE A 114 -12.29 -17.74 -9.87
C ILE A 114 -11.62 -17.94 -11.24
N HIS A 115 -10.30 -17.79 -11.28
CA HIS A 115 -9.48 -17.91 -12.50
C HIS A 115 -8.86 -19.30 -12.69
N ASN A 116 -9.24 -20.27 -11.85
CA ASN A 116 -8.61 -21.59 -11.79
C ASN A 116 -7.08 -21.49 -11.56
N TRP A 117 -6.65 -20.57 -10.70
CA TRP A 117 -5.24 -20.43 -10.33
C TRP A 117 -4.67 -21.77 -9.83
N ASP A 118 -3.49 -22.13 -10.34
CA ASP A 118 -2.77 -23.33 -9.91
C ASP A 118 -1.95 -23.00 -8.66
N PHE A 119 -2.46 -23.41 -7.49
CA PHE A 119 -1.81 -23.23 -6.19
C PHE A 119 -0.63 -24.21 -5.95
N ASP A 120 -0.25 -24.99 -6.95
CA ASP A 120 0.96 -25.82 -6.96
C ASP A 120 1.96 -25.34 -8.05
N SER A 121 1.71 -24.19 -8.67
CA SER A 121 2.56 -23.61 -9.72
C SER A 121 3.87 -23.02 -9.19
N LYS A 122 4.82 -22.72 -10.09
CA LYS A 122 6.08 -22.07 -9.73
C LYS A 122 5.88 -20.62 -9.29
N GLU A 123 4.91 -19.96 -9.89
CA GLU A 123 4.49 -18.61 -9.54
C GLU A 123 3.97 -18.59 -8.09
N GLU A 124 3.23 -19.62 -7.69
CA GLU A 124 2.80 -19.78 -6.30
C GLU A 124 3.95 -20.03 -5.32
N GLU A 125 5.01 -20.75 -5.72
CA GLU A 125 6.22 -20.92 -4.89
C GLU A 125 6.86 -19.57 -4.53
N LEU A 126 6.81 -18.58 -5.43
CA LEU A 126 7.31 -17.22 -5.16
C LEU A 126 6.48 -16.49 -4.11
N PHE A 127 5.15 -16.66 -4.11
CA PHE A 127 4.27 -16.07 -3.09
C PHE A 127 4.42 -16.74 -1.74
N GLN A 128 4.70 -18.04 -1.72
CA GLN A 128 5.06 -18.74 -0.49
C GLN A 128 6.40 -18.24 0.06
N GLU A 129 7.41 -18.00 -0.79
CA GLU A 129 8.67 -17.37 -0.36
C GLU A 129 8.46 -15.97 0.23
N MET A 130 7.59 -15.16 -0.40
CA MET A 130 7.19 -13.84 0.12
C MET A 130 6.55 -13.95 1.53
N ALA A 131 5.66 -14.92 1.74
CA ALA A 131 5.04 -15.17 3.04
C ALA A 131 6.04 -15.68 4.10
N ASP A 132 6.99 -16.53 3.71
CA ASP A 132 8.06 -17.01 4.60
C ASP A 132 9.00 -15.87 5.00
N ASN A 133 9.35 -14.99 4.06
CA ASN A 133 10.14 -13.79 4.31
C ASN A 133 9.38 -12.82 5.24
N TYR A 134 8.08 -12.66 5.07
CA TYR A 134 7.25 -11.88 5.98
C TYR A 134 7.32 -12.38 7.44
N GLU A 135 7.21 -13.70 7.65
CA GLU A 135 7.36 -14.28 9.00
C GLU A 135 8.79 -14.15 9.54
N LYS A 136 9.80 -14.21 8.65
CA LYS A 136 11.20 -13.93 9.03
C LYS A 136 11.40 -12.48 9.45
N SER A 137 10.80 -11.51 8.74
CA SER A 137 10.82 -10.09 9.11
C SER A 137 10.16 -9.86 10.47
N LYS A 138 9.02 -10.50 10.75
CA LYS A 138 8.39 -10.49 12.08
C LYS A 138 9.33 -11.00 13.18
N ALA A 139 9.97 -12.14 12.94
CA ALA A 139 10.93 -12.71 13.87
C ALA A 139 12.15 -11.80 14.08
N ASN A 140 12.64 -11.17 13.01
CA ASN A 140 13.73 -10.20 13.07
C ASN A 140 13.34 -8.96 13.88
N VAL A 141 12.17 -8.37 13.66
CA VAL A 141 11.70 -7.22 14.45
C VAL A 141 11.54 -7.60 15.92
N ALA A 142 11.01 -8.79 16.23
CA ALA A 142 10.92 -9.27 17.61
C ALA A 142 12.31 -9.45 18.27
N LYS A 143 13.33 -9.82 17.50
CA LYS A 143 14.71 -10.03 17.97
C LYS A 143 15.51 -8.73 18.10
N TYR A 144 15.40 -7.85 17.10
CA TYR A 144 16.26 -6.69 16.92
C TYR A 144 15.58 -5.35 17.28
N GLY A 145 14.26 -5.34 17.42
CA GLY A 145 13.46 -4.16 17.76
C GLY A 145 13.24 -3.19 16.60
N THR A 146 13.68 -3.51 15.39
CA THR A 146 13.56 -2.68 14.19
C THR A 146 13.57 -3.57 12.95
N LEU A 147 13.11 -3.05 11.80
CA LEU A 147 13.23 -3.76 10.53
C LEU A 147 14.71 -3.80 10.12
N VAL A 148 15.12 -4.96 9.60
CA VAL A 148 16.50 -5.19 9.19
C VAL A 148 16.50 -6.02 7.92
N ASN A 149 17.57 -5.91 7.16
CA ASN A 149 17.73 -6.62 5.91
C ASN A 149 17.49 -8.13 6.09
N LEU A 150 16.59 -8.69 5.28
CA LEU A 150 16.17 -10.09 5.38
C LEU A 150 17.32 -11.09 5.20
N ARG A 151 18.31 -10.77 4.36
CA ARG A 151 19.43 -11.66 4.04
C ARG A 151 20.61 -11.46 4.99
N TYR A 152 20.89 -10.21 5.33
CA TYR A 152 22.03 -9.80 6.14
C TYR A 152 21.59 -8.87 7.27
N PRO A 153 20.90 -9.37 8.31
CA PRO A 153 20.37 -8.51 9.38
C PRO A 153 21.47 -7.77 10.17
N GLU A 154 22.70 -8.29 10.11
CA GLU A 154 23.91 -7.68 10.65
C GLU A 154 25.00 -7.65 9.57
N TYR A 155 25.68 -6.52 9.43
CA TYR A 155 26.82 -6.34 8.54
C TYR A 155 27.92 -5.54 9.25
N ASN A 156 29.16 -6.06 9.21
CA ASN A 156 30.32 -5.46 9.90
C ASN A 156 30.08 -5.13 11.39
N GLY A 157 29.35 -5.99 12.10
CA GLY A 157 29.07 -5.85 13.53
C GLY A 157 28.03 -4.77 13.87
N LYS A 158 27.28 -4.27 12.88
CA LYS A 158 26.15 -3.35 13.06
C LYS A 158 24.88 -3.96 12.48
N LEU A 159 23.72 -3.56 12.99
CA LEU A 159 22.44 -3.89 12.37
C LEU A 159 22.39 -3.23 10.99
N ASN A 160 21.97 -4.01 10.00
CA ASN A 160 21.65 -3.52 8.67
C ASN A 160 20.15 -3.15 8.66
N LYS A 161 19.85 -1.96 9.17
CA LYS A 161 18.47 -1.49 9.34
C LYS A 161 17.85 -1.15 7.98
N GLU A 162 16.57 -1.46 7.84
CA GLU A 162 15.75 -1.01 6.73
C GLU A 162 14.65 -0.07 7.27
N ASN A 163 14.03 0.69 6.39
CA ASN A 163 12.94 1.59 6.74
C ASN A 163 11.62 0.81 6.83
N TYR A 164 10.82 1.07 7.86
CA TYR A 164 9.43 0.61 7.87
C TYR A 164 8.60 1.35 6.81
N LEU A 165 8.80 2.65 6.69
CA LEU A 165 8.18 3.48 5.65
C LEU A 165 9.26 4.41 5.11
N GLU A 166 9.32 4.57 3.80
CA GLU A 166 10.22 5.53 3.18
C GLU A 166 9.68 6.94 3.33
N ILE A 167 8.36 7.10 3.15
CA ILE A 167 7.65 8.38 3.35
C ILE A 167 6.41 8.15 4.21
N LEU A 168 6.10 9.12 5.07
CA LEU A 168 4.89 9.19 5.88
C LEU A 168 4.33 10.61 5.86
N GLY A 169 3.21 10.79 5.14
CA GLY A 169 2.60 12.07 4.80
C GLY A 169 3.39 12.88 3.75
N GLY A 170 2.91 14.08 3.42
CA GLY A 170 3.51 14.94 2.40
C GLY A 170 2.89 14.75 1.01
N GLU A 171 3.72 14.90 -0.02
CA GLU A 171 3.35 14.72 -1.43
C GLU A 171 3.96 13.44 -1.97
N PRO A 172 3.27 12.70 -2.87
CA PRO A 172 3.81 11.48 -3.46
C PRO A 172 4.97 11.78 -4.41
N GLN A 173 5.90 10.82 -4.52
CA GLN A 173 7.01 10.93 -5.47
C GLN A 173 6.56 10.55 -6.88
N TYR A 174 7.04 11.29 -7.90
CA TYR A 174 6.84 10.89 -9.29
C TYR A 174 7.63 9.61 -9.60
N GLY A 175 6.99 8.67 -10.29
CA GLY A 175 7.56 7.37 -10.62
C GLY A 175 6.82 6.70 -11.77
N ASN A 176 7.13 5.42 -12.06
CA ASN A 176 6.51 4.72 -13.20
C ASN A 176 5.00 4.51 -12.99
N TRP A 177 4.53 4.47 -11.74
CA TRP A 177 3.10 4.42 -11.40
C TRP A 177 2.28 5.54 -12.06
N CYS A 178 2.89 6.71 -12.31
CA CYS A 178 2.27 7.86 -12.96
C CYS A 178 1.83 7.59 -14.41
N SER A 179 2.48 6.66 -15.11
CA SER A 179 2.16 6.31 -16.51
C SER A 179 0.70 5.93 -16.68
N THR A 180 0.13 5.17 -15.75
CA THR A 180 -1.30 4.80 -15.77
C THR A 180 -2.24 6.00 -15.61
N ILE A 181 -1.80 7.10 -14.97
CA ILE A 181 -2.57 8.35 -14.92
C ILE A 181 -2.49 9.09 -16.26
N GLU A 182 -1.28 9.19 -16.81
CA GLU A 182 -1.01 9.84 -18.10
C GLU A 182 -1.75 9.14 -19.26
N ASP A 183 -1.87 7.81 -19.22
CA ASP A 183 -2.58 6.99 -20.19
C ASP A 183 -4.10 6.88 -19.91
N GLU A 184 -4.61 7.57 -18.90
CA GLU A 184 -6.02 7.52 -18.45
C GLU A 184 -6.52 6.12 -18.03
N GLU A 185 -5.61 5.25 -17.60
CA GLU A 185 -5.81 3.88 -17.13
C GLU A 185 -5.95 3.77 -15.60
N TYR A 186 -6.83 4.59 -15.03
CA TYR A 186 -7.13 4.62 -13.60
C TYR A 186 -8.64 4.46 -13.31
N PRO A 187 -9.03 4.18 -12.05
CA PRO A 187 -10.42 3.91 -11.71
C PRO A 187 -11.33 5.13 -11.97
N LYS A 188 -12.44 4.89 -12.68
CA LYS A 188 -13.32 5.95 -13.20
C LYS A 188 -14.11 6.71 -12.12
N ALA A 189 -14.11 6.23 -10.88
CA ALA A 189 -14.66 6.94 -9.73
C ALA A 189 -13.83 8.18 -9.35
N PHE A 190 -12.55 8.21 -9.74
CA PHE A 190 -11.61 9.25 -9.33
C PHE A 190 -11.30 10.18 -10.51
N LYS A 191 -11.08 11.45 -10.19
CA LYS A 191 -10.41 12.38 -11.10
C LYS A 191 -8.93 12.32 -10.78
N MET A 192 -8.10 12.04 -11.79
CA MET A 192 -6.65 12.01 -11.64
C MET A 192 -6.02 12.85 -12.74
N HIS A 193 -5.12 13.75 -12.35
CA HIS A 193 -4.35 14.57 -13.27
C HIS A 193 -2.98 14.86 -12.67
N ILE A 194 -1.96 14.90 -13.54
CA ILE A 194 -0.60 15.26 -13.19
C ILE A 194 -0.22 16.45 -14.08
N GLU A 195 0.34 17.49 -13.47
CA GLU A 195 0.89 18.64 -14.18
C GLU A 195 2.23 19.07 -13.60
N ASP A 196 3.06 19.72 -14.41
CA ASP A 196 4.31 20.31 -13.95
C ASP A 196 4.02 21.49 -13.01
N GLY A 197 4.75 21.56 -11.90
CA GLY A 197 4.69 22.66 -10.95
C GLY A 197 5.40 23.92 -11.42
N GLU A 198 5.42 24.95 -10.57
CA GLU A 198 6.09 26.21 -10.89
C GLU A 198 7.62 26.12 -10.70
N ALA A 199 8.07 25.23 -9.81
CA ALA A 199 9.49 24.96 -9.60
C ALA A 199 10.00 23.86 -10.55
N ASP A 200 11.30 23.92 -10.88
CA ASP A 200 11.96 22.88 -11.65
C ASP A 200 11.80 21.52 -10.94
N ASP A 201 11.39 20.50 -11.68
CA ASP A 201 11.15 19.13 -11.21
C ASP A 201 10.00 18.99 -10.17
N GLU A 202 9.19 20.02 -9.96
CA GLU A 202 7.96 19.92 -9.18
C GLU A 202 6.86 19.25 -9.99
N VAL A 203 6.19 18.27 -9.39
CA VAL A 203 5.04 17.58 -9.99
C VAL A 203 3.84 17.77 -9.08
N LEU A 204 2.72 18.22 -9.64
CA LEU A 204 1.47 18.43 -8.93
C LEU A 204 0.50 17.30 -9.24
N PHE A 205 -0.01 16.66 -8.19
CA PHE A 205 -0.98 15.57 -8.29
C PHE A 205 -2.38 16.06 -7.89
N ASP A 206 -3.31 16.11 -8.84
CA ASP A 206 -4.73 16.31 -8.57
C ASP A 206 -5.46 14.98 -8.62
N ILE A 207 -5.52 14.31 -7.47
CA ILE A 207 -6.27 13.06 -7.27
C ILE A 207 -7.44 13.37 -6.34
N SER A 208 -8.67 13.16 -6.80
CA SER A 208 -9.87 13.47 -6.02
C SER A 208 -11.04 12.50 -6.23
N TYR A 209 -11.85 12.35 -5.18
CA TYR A 209 -13.13 11.65 -5.23
C TYR A 209 -14.27 12.60 -4.88
N GLN A 210 -15.21 12.78 -5.81
CA GLN A 210 -16.34 13.70 -5.66
C GLN A 210 -15.92 15.14 -5.28
N GLY A 211 -14.76 15.58 -5.76
CA GLY A 211 -14.18 16.90 -5.48
C GLY A 211 -13.43 17.02 -4.17
N ASN A 212 -13.30 15.94 -3.38
CA ASN A 212 -12.46 15.90 -2.19
C ASN A 212 -11.09 15.31 -2.52
N PRO A 213 -9.98 15.96 -2.08
CA PRO A 213 -8.64 15.54 -2.43
C PRO A 213 -8.21 14.27 -1.66
N PHE A 214 -7.40 13.46 -2.33
CA PHE A 214 -6.60 12.44 -1.67
C PHE A 214 -5.32 13.07 -1.11
N TYR A 215 -4.85 12.52 0.00
CA TYR A 215 -3.58 12.89 0.64
C TYR A 215 -2.67 11.68 0.69
N LEU A 216 -1.37 11.86 0.47
CA LEU A 216 -0.42 10.79 0.72
C LEU A 216 -0.48 10.39 2.19
N VAL A 217 -0.66 9.08 2.43
CA VAL A 217 -0.50 8.50 3.75
C VAL A 217 0.93 8.05 3.92
N ALA A 218 1.40 7.14 3.07
CA ALA A 218 2.75 6.62 3.19
C ALA A 218 3.20 5.91 1.92
N GLU A 219 4.51 5.75 1.82
CA GLU A 219 5.18 4.97 0.78
C GLU A 219 6.20 4.00 1.39
N THR A 220 6.36 2.82 0.80
CA THR A 220 7.39 1.84 1.23
C THR A 220 7.66 0.79 0.18
N GLY A 221 8.90 0.33 0.07
CA GLY A 221 9.26 -0.83 -0.74
C GLY A 221 8.79 -2.14 -0.09
N ALA A 222 7.95 -2.92 -0.77
CA ALA A 222 7.57 -4.25 -0.28
C ALA A 222 8.81 -5.15 -0.08
N TYR A 223 9.83 -4.97 -0.92
CA TYR A 223 11.06 -5.76 -0.90
C TYR A 223 11.83 -5.69 0.43
N ASP A 224 11.75 -4.59 1.18
CA ASP A 224 12.39 -4.46 2.49
C ASP A 224 11.66 -5.30 3.56
N TRP A 225 10.37 -5.48 3.38
CA TRP A 225 9.50 -6.21 4.30
C TRP A 225 9.45 -7.71 4.00
N VAL A 226 9.34 -8.08 2.72
CA VAL A 226 9.01 -9.43 2.29
C VAL A 226 9.97 -9.99 1.23
N GLY A 227 11.03 -9.25 0.90
CA GLY A 227 12.11 -9.71 0.01
C GLY A 227 11.79 -9.66 -1.48
N SER A 228 10.58 -9.20 -1.85
CA SER A 228 10.08 -9.06 -3.22
C SER A 228 8.97 -7.99 -3.29
N GLY A 229 8.47 -7.71 -4.49
CA GLY A 229 7.36 -6.79 -4.74
C GLY A 229 7.80 -5.37 -5.08
N GLY A 230 6.84 -4.57 -5.54
CA GLY A 230 7.05 -3.17 -5.91
C GLY A 230 7.08 -2.20 -4.73
N TYR A 231 7.13 -0.92 -5.07
CA TYR A 231 7.02 0.18 -4.13
C TYR A 231 5.54 0.54 -3.95
N ILE A 232 5.05 0.53 -2.73
CA ILE A 232 3.62 0.67 -2.41
C ILE A 232 3.32 2.12 -2.05
N ILE A 233 2.31 2.71 -2.69
CA ILE A 233 1.85 4.07 -2.43
C ILE A 233 0.41 3.99 -1.90
N MET A 234 0.18 4.54 -0.71
CA MET A 234 -1.14 4.59 -0.09
C MET A 234 -1.61 6.03 0.06
N LEU A 235 -2.77 6.33 -0.52
CA LEU A 235 -3.45 7.62 -0.44
C LEU A 235 -4.75 7.52 0.36
N TYR A 236 -5.21 8.63 0.93
CA TYR A 236 -6.45 8.70 1.71
C TYR A 236 -7.30 9.94 1.40
N GLU A 237 -8.59 9.74 1.13
CA GLU A 237 -9.60 10.78 1.01
C GLU A 237 -10.49 10.80 2.25
N PRO A 238 -10.48 11.87 3.07
CA PRO A 238 -11.01 11.85 4.43
C PRO A 238 -12.52 11.99 4.57
N VAL A 239 -13.23 12.53 3.58
CA VAL A 239 -14.68 12.79 3.65
C VAL A 239 -15.47 11.50 3.42
N SER A 240 -15.13 10.76 2.37
CA SER A 240 -15.77 9.47 2.03
C SER A 240 -15.00 8.29 2.62
N ARG A 241 -13.85 8.57 3.26
CA ARG A 241 -12.95 7.62 3.92
C ARG A 241 -12.45 6.56 2.96
N ILE A 242 -12.00 6.99 1.78
CA ILE A 242 -11.50 6.10 0.72
C ILE A 242 -9.99 6.02 0.83
N ILE A 243 -9.48 4.80 0.79
CA ILE A 243 -8.06 4.50 0.74
C ILE A 243 -7.77 3.99 -0.65
N LEU A 244 -6.76 4.55 -1.30
CA LEU A 244 -6.39 4.21 -2.66
C LEU A 244 -4.94 3.72 -2.65
N PHE A 245 -4.73 2.54 -3.24
CA PHE A 245 -3.41 1.97 -3.44
C PHE A 245 -3.04 2.02 -4.91
N THR A 246 -1.77 2.31 -5.14
CA THR A 246 -1.06 2.09 -6.41
C THR A 246 0.35 1.62 -6.11
N PHE A 247 1.04 1.12 -7.13
CA PHE A 247 2.34 0.49 -6.99
C PHE A 247 3.29 1.02 -8.06
N ASP A 248 4.51 1.32 -7.65
CA ASP A 248 5.57 1.72 -8.56
C ASP A 248 6.53 0.55 -8.78
N TYR A 249 6.60 0.10 -10.03
CA TYR A 249 7.44 -1.02 -10.47
C TYR A 249 8.52 -0.49 -11.39
N SER A 250 9.74 -1.00 -11.20
CA SER A 250 10.93 -0.68 -12.02
C SER A 250 11.20 -1.70 -13.12
#